data_AF-A0A2U1J037-F1
#
_entry.id   AF-A0A2U1J037-F1
#
_cell.length_a   1.000
_cell.length_b   1.000
_cell.length_c   1.000
_cell.angle_alpha   90.00
_cell.angle_beta   90.00
_cell.angle_gamma   90.00
#
_symmetry.space_group_name_H-M   'P 1'
#
loop_
_entity.id
_entity.type
_entity.pdbx_description
1 polymer ?
#
loop_
_entity_poly.entity_id
_entity_poly.type
_entity_poly.pdbx_seq_one_letter_code
_entity_poly.pdbx_strand_id
1 'polypeptide(L)'
;MTRATKLGSIAGVSFLLWFIAITGIINLPFSETFNRNVVPIIPLWLLVSFGSYALCNIGYNLLTFRECPNEYHLLMEEINESKSFMRSKGVEVY
;
A
#
# COMPACT_ATOMS: atom_id res chain seq x y z
N MET A 1 -21.31 -2.96 -0.35
CA MET A 1 -20.48 -2.51 0.79
C MET A 1 -19.15 -2.00 0.25
N THR A 2 -18.93 -0.68 0.28
CA THR A 2 -17.77 -0.01 -0.31
C THR A 2 -16.51 -0.37 0.49
N ARG A 3 -15.38 -0.66 -0.18
CA ARG A 3 -14.11 -1.05 0.47
C ARG A 3 -13.69 -0.07 1.58
N ALA A 4 -13.98 1.21 1.40
CA ALA A 4 -13.74 2.27 2.37
C ALA A 4 -14.51 2.07 3.70
N THR A 5 -15.79 1.66 3.64
CA THR A 5 -16.60 1.42 4.83
C THR A 5 -16.07 0.23 5.63
N LYS A 6 -15.57 -0.81 4.96
CA LYS A 6 -14.97 -1.98 5.61
C LYS A 6 -13.66 -1.65 6.32
N LEU A 7 -12.84 -0.77 5.72
CA LEU A 7 -11.60 -0.29 6.31
C LEU A 7 -11.86 0.61 7.52
N GLY A 8 -12.80 1.54 7.39
CA GLY A 8 -13.22 2.42 8.49
C GLY A 8 -13.78 1.65 9.67
N SER A 9 -14.62 0.64 9.43
CA SER A 9 -15.17 -0.19 10.51
C SER A 9 -14.10 -1.01 11.22
N ILE A 10 -13.17 -1.63 10.49
CA ILE A 10 -12.06 -2.40 11.07
C ILE A 10 -11.13 -1.50 11.90
N ALA A 11 -10.79 -0.32 11.39
CA ALA A 11 -9.96 0.64 12.11
C ALA A 11 -10.64 1.12 13.40
N GLY A 12 -11.93 1.44 13.33
CA GLY A 12 -12.73 1.84 14.49
C GLY A 12 -12.80 0.74 15.55
N VAL A 13 -13.07 -0.50 15.15
CA VAL A 13 -13.10 -1.66 16.07
C VAL A 13 -11.73 -1.87 16.73
N SER A 14 -10.63 -1.77 15.97
CA SER A 14 -9.29 -1.91 16.53
C SER A 14 -8.95 -0.80 17.55
N PHE A 15 -9.37 0.43 17.26
CA PHE A 15 -9.16 1.56 18.17
C PHE A 15 -9.97 1.41 19.46
N LEU A 16 -11.23 0.98 19.36
CA LEU A 16 -12.06 0.67 20.52
C LEU A 16 -11.46 -0.46 21.36
N LEU A 17 -10.94 -1.51 20.72
CA LEU A 17 -10.27 -2.61 21.41
C LEU A 17 -9.04 -2.14 22.18
N TRP A 18 -8.22 -1.28 21.59
CA TRP A 18 -7.06 -0.68 22.26
C TRP A 18 -7.47 0.20 23.45
N PHE A 19 -8.54 0.99 23.31
CA PHE A 19 -9.08 1.81 24.40
C PHE A 19 -9.64 0.98 25.56
N ILE A 20 -10.23 -0.19 25.27
CA ILE A 20 -10.65 -1.14 26.30
C ILE A 20 -9.42 -1.77 26.98
N ALA A 21 -8.36 -2.06 26.23
CA ALA A 21 -7.13 -2.61 26.78
C ALA A 21 -6.38 -1.62 27.68
N ILE A 22 -6.36 -0.32 27.36
CA ILE A 22 -5.68 0.70 28.17
C ILE A 22 -6.43 1.01 29.49
N THR A 23 -7.76 0.87 29.48
CA THR A 23 -8.60 1.11 30.67
C THR A 23 -8.56 -0.04 31.68
N GLY A 24 -7.89 -1.16 31.35
CA GLY A 24 -7.72 -2.29 32.26
C GLY A 24 -8.99 -3.08 32.54
N ILE A 25 -10.06 -2.88 31.75
CA ILE A 25 -11.33 -3.61 31.89
C ILE A 25 -11.17 -5.11 31.62
N ILE A 26 -10.20 -5.48 30.78
CA ILE A 26 -9.82 -6.86 30.53
C ILE A 26 -8.54 -7.12 31.32
N ASN A 27 -8.64 -7.93 32.38
CA ASN A 27 -7.48 -8.48 33.08
C ASN A 27 -6.74 -9.42 32.12
N LEU A 28 -5.79 -8.88 31.36
CA LEU A 28 -4.89 -9.71 30.57
C LEU A 28 -4.03 -10.54 31.53
N PRO A 29 -3.78 -11.83 31.26
CA PRO A 29 -2.98 -12.72 32.12
C PRO A 29 -1.46 -12.40 32.06
N PHE A 30 -1.10 -11.15 31.80
CA PHE A 30 0.27 -10.65 31.73
C PHE A 30 0.63 -9.90 33.02
N SER A 31 1.94 -9.76 33.28
CA SER A 31 2.47 -8.97 34.38
C SER A 31 1.90 -7.53 34.36
N GLU A 32 1.54 -6.97 35.52
CA GLU A 32 1.06 -5.57 35.65
C GLU A 32 2.01 -4.56 35.00
N THR A 33 3.32 -4.83 35.06
CA THR A 33 4.35 -3.98 34.45
C THR A 33 4.27 -3.97 32.92
N PHE A 34 3.87 -5.08 32.30
CA PHE A 34 3.71 -5.18 30.86
C PHE A 34 2.48 -4.40 30.38
N ASN A 35 1.34 -4.57 31.07
CA ASN A 35 0.12 -3.84 30.71
C ASN A 35 0.30 -2.32 30.83
N ARG A 36 0.96 -1.83 31.89
CA ARG A 36 1.14 -0.40 32.10
C ARG A 36 2.10 0.25 31.09
N ASN A 37 3.14 -0.47 30.68
CA ASN A 37 4.21 0.12 29.86
C ASN A 37 4.06 -0.17 28.37
N VAL A 38 3.60 -1.37 28.00
CA VAL A 38 3.63 -1.83 26.59
C VAL A 38 2.33 -1.48 25.87
N VAL A 39 1.17 -1.71 26.48
CA VAL A 39 -0.16 -1.43 25.88
C VAL A 39 -0.31 0.00 25.34
N PRO A 40 0.12 1.07 26.04
CA PRO A 40 0.01 2.43 25.50
C PRO A 40 0.95 2.70 24.30
N ILE A 41 2.05 1.95 24.16
CA ILE A 41 3.07 2.17 23.12
C ILE A 41 2.75 1.40 21.83
N ILE A 42 1.94 0.33 21.88
CA ILE A 42 1.53 -0.48 20.73
C ILE A 42 1.10 0.34 19.50
N PRO A 43 0.18 1.32 19.59
CA PRO A 43 -0.27 2.07 18.41
C PRO A 43 0.87 2.86 17.77
N LEU A 44 1.78 3.41 18.56
CA LEU A 44 2.96 4.14 18.06
C LEU A 44 3.93 3.16 17.37
N TRP A 45 4.15 1.99 17.96
CA TRP A 45 5.02 0.97 17.37
C TRP A 45 4.47 0.44 16.04
N LEU A 46 3.15 0.23 15.96
CA LEU A 46 2.47 -0.15 14.74
C LEU A 46 2.58 0.92 13.66
N LEU A 47 2.42 2.20 14.02
CA LEU A 47 2.58 3.32 13.09
C LEU A 47 4.00 3.39 12.51
N VAL A 48 5.02 3.28 13.37
CA VAL A 48 6.43 3.30 12.95
C VAL A 48 6.75 2.13 12.03
N SER A 49 6.28 0.93 12.38
CA SER A 49 6.51 -0.28 11.59
C SER A 49 5.81 -0.20 10.23
N PHE A 50 4.57 0.28 10.21
CA PHE A 50 3.82 0.51 8.98
C PHE A 50 4.48 1.58 8.10
N GLY A 51 4.95 2.68 8.69
CA GLY A 51 5.69 3.72 7.98
C GLY A 51 6.99 3.20 7.37
N SER A 52 7.78 2.44 8.14
CA SER A 52 9.02 1.82 7.64
C SER A 52 8.73 0.81 6.51
N TYR A 53 7.67 0.01 6.62
CA TYR A 53 7.26 -0.91 5.57
C TYR A 53 6.86 -0.17 4.29
N ALA A 54 6.06 0.90 4.41
CA ALA A 54 5.67 1.73 3.29
C ALA A 54 6.89 2.37 2.60
N LEU A 55 7.82 2.95 3.36
CA LEU A 55 9.06 3.51 2.83
C LEU A 55 9.91 2.47 2.13
N CYS A 56 10.08 1.29 2.74
CA CYS A 56 10.89 0.22 2.16
C CYS A 56 10.27 -0.29 0.85
N ASN A 57 8.95 -0.46 0.80
CA ASN A 57 8.25 -0.88 -0.41
C ASN A 57 8.36 0.17 -1.53
N ILE A 58 8.19 1.46 -1.21
CA ILE A 58 8.37 2.55 -2.17
C ILE A 58 9.81 2.61 -2.66
N GLY A 59 10.78 2.53 -1.74
CA GLY A 59 12.21 2.50 -2.06
C GLY A 59 12.57 1.32 -2.96
N TYR A 60 12.06 0.14 -2.67
CA TYR A 60 12.28 -1.05 -3.50
C TYR A 60 11.71 -0.90 -4.92
N ASN A 61 10.50 -0.34 -5.05
CA ASN A 61 9.89 -0.07 -6.36
C ASN A 61 10.61 1.05 -7.14
N LEU A 62 11.20 2.03 -6.46
CA LEU A 62 12.02 3.07 -7.09
C LEU A 62 13.38 2.53 -7.55
N LEU A 63 14.02 1.70 -6.73
CA LEU A 63 15.29 1.05 -7.09
C LEU A 63 15.09 0.03 -8.22
N THR A 64 13.94 -0.64 -8.21
CA THR A 64 13.52 -1.57 -9.25
C THR A 64 12.52 -0.86 -10.15
N PHE A 65 12.95 0.23 -10.81
CA PHE A 65 12.20 0.76 -11.95
C PHE A 65 11.85 -0.45 -12.81
N ARG A 66 10.54 -0.74 -12.94
CA ARG A 66 10.07 -1.85 -13.77
C ARG A 66 10.51 -1.53 -15.19
N GLU A 67 11.68 -2.01 -15.57
CA GLU A 67 12.01 -2.17 -16.96
C GLU A 67 10.93 -3.10 -17.48
N CYS A 68 9.99 -2.50 -18.20
CA CYS A 68 8.91 -3.16 -18.92
C CYS A 68 9.33 -3.21 -20.39
N PRO A 69 10.41 -3.96 -20.75
CA PRO A 69 10.91 -3.98 -22.11
C PRO A 69 9.85 -4.56 -23.05
N ASN A 70 9.02 -5.47 -22.55
CA ASN A 70 7.98 -6.10 -23.35
C ASN A 70 6.87 -5.11 -23.74
N GLU A 71 6.37 -4.31 -22.79
CA GLU A 71 5.40 -3.25 -23.11
C GLU A 71 6.00 -2.17 -24.03
N TYR A 72 7.30 -1.85 -23.88
CA TYR A 72 8.00 -0.93 -24.78
C TYR A 72 8.05 -1.47 -26.22
N HIS A 73 8.39 -2.75 -26.41
CA HIS A 73 8.45 -3.38 -27.72
C HIS A 73 7.06 -3.48 -28.38
N LEU A 74 6.04 -3.90 -27.63
CA LEU A 74 4.66 -3.95 -28.12
C LEU A 74 4.14 -2.58 -28.56
N LEU A 75 4.39 -1.54 -27.75
CA LEU A 75 4.00 -0.17 -28.09
C LEU A 75 4.70 0.31 -29.38
N MET A 76 5.97 -0.03 -29.55
CA MET A 76 6.73 0.37 -30.73
C MET A 76 6.28 -0.39 -31.99
N GLU A 77 5.81 -1.63 -31.85
CA GLU A 77 5.20 -2.41 -32.92
C GLU A 77 3.86 -1.78 -33.37
N GLU A 78 2.97 -1.43 -32.43
CA GLU A 78 1.70 -0.73 -32.73
C GLU A 78 1.93 0.62 -33.44
N ILE A 79 2.97 1.36 -33.04
CA ILE A 79 3.35 2.62 -33.70
C ILE A 79 3.74 2.37 -35.16
N ASN A 80 4.55 1.34 -35.43
CA ASN A 80 4.97 1.02 -36.79
C ASN A 80 3.81 0.55 -37.67
N GLU A 81 2.92 -0.28 -37.13
CA GLU A 81 1.71 -0.72 -37.82
C GLU A 81 0.81 0.48 -38.15
N SER A 82 0.58 1.36 -37.18
CA SER A 82 -0.22 2.58 -37.36
C SER A 82 0.39 3.54 -38.39
N LYS A 83 1.73 3.73 -38.40
CA LYS A 83 2.43 4.51 -39.42
C LYS A 83 2.25 3.90 -40.82
N SER A 84 2.33 2.58 -40.94
CA SER A 84 2.14 1.88 -42.22
C SER A 84 0.70 2.04 -42.75
N PHE A 85 -0.29 1.96 -41.86
CA PHE A 85 -1.70 2.17 -42.18
C PHE A 85 -2.02 3.62 -42.56
N MET A 86 -1.38 4.61 -41.94
CA MET A 86 -1.53 6.01 -42.35
C MET A 86 -0.90 6.28 -43.73
N ARG A 87 0.26 5.67 -44.02
CA ARG A 87 0.90 5.76 -45.34
C ARG A 87 0.05 5.11 -46.43
N SER A 88 -0.59 3.98 -46.16
CA SER A 88 -1.52 3.35 -47.12
C SER A 88 -2.76 4.19 -47.39
N LYS A 89 -3.14 5.08 -46.46
CA LYS A 89 -4.19 6.09 -46.63
C LYS A 89 -3.70 7.41 -47.25
N GLY A 90 -2.45 7.49 -47.70
CA GLY A 90 -1.90 8.66 -48.38
C GLY A 90 -1.52 9.82 -47.46
N VAL A 91 -1.41 9.57 -46.14
CA VAL A 91 -0.94 10.57 -45.17
C VAL A 91 0.55 10.36 -44.92
N GLU A 92 1.38 11.34 -45.27
CA GLU A 92 2.82 11.30 -44.96
C GLU A 92 3.05 11.45 -43.45
N VAL A 93 3.64 10.43 -42.83
CA VAL A 93 4.06 10.41 -41.42
C VAL A 93 5.57 10.15 -41.38
N TYR A 94 6.32 11.13 -40.87
CA TYR A 94 7.78 11.03 -40.65
C TYR A 94 8.06 10.25 -39.35
#